data_AF-A0A8S0HAI6-F1
#
_entry.id   AF-A0A8S0HAI6-F1
#
_cell.length_a   1.000
_cell.length_b   1.000
_cell.length_c   1.000
_cell.angle_alpha   90.00
_cell.angle_beta   90.00
_cell.angle_gamma   90.00
#
_symmetry.space_group_name_H-M   'P 1'
#
loop_
_entity.id
_entity.type
_entity.pdbx_description
1 polymer ?
#
loop_
_entity_poly.entity_id
_entity_poly.type
_entity_poly.pdbx_seq_one_letter_code
_entity_poly.pdbx_strand_id
1 'polypeptide(L)'
;MDWAIQKATELGVSEITPIFSERCEVRLKDERADKRLLHWRQVAISACEQCGRSQVPVIHPPVLLADWIKQARADLKLVLHPVAQPLESHAKPASLAFLIGPEGGLTDAEVELSHSAGFLPARLGPRVLRTETAPVVALAVAQQLWGDF
;
A
#
# COMPACT_ATOMS: atom_id res chain seq x y z
N MET A 1 3.88 8.81 -7.04
CA MET A 1 4.38 8.01 -5.90
C MET A 1 4.73 8.90 -4.70
N ASP A 2 5.48 9.98 -4.87
CA ASP A 2 5.85 10.91 -3.78
C ASP A 2 4.65 11.37 -2.93
N TRP A 3 3.56 11.78 -3.58
CA TRP A 3 2.32 12.17 -2.90
C TRP A 3 1.74 11.04 -2.03
N ALA A 4 1.68 9.82 -2.57
CA ALA A 4 1.20 8.66 -1.83
C ALA A 4 2.08 8.36 -0.60
N ILE A 5 3.41 8.47 -0.74
CA ILE A 5 4.35 8.25 0.37
C ILE A 5 4.20 9.33 1.43
N GLN A 6 4.17 10.59 1.01
CA GLN A 6 3.96 11.73 1.91
C GLN A 6 2.67 11.56 2.71
N LYS A 7 1.55 11.31 2.03
CA LYS A 7 0.23 11.20 2.68
C LYS A 7 0.05 9.92 3.47
N ALA A 8 0.59 8.79 3.01
CA ALA A 8 0.61 7.57 3.82
C ALA A 8 1.41 7.76 5.12
N THR A 9 2.51 8.51 5.05
CA THR A 9 3.31 8.86 6.23
C THR A 9 2.53 9.74 7.20
N GLU A 10 1.85 10.78 6.72
CA GLU A 10 0.96 11.62 7.55
C GLU A 10 -0.16 10.79 8.20
N LEU A 11 -0.68 9.77 7.49
CA LEU A 11 -1.74 8.87 7.97
C LEU A 11 -1.25 7.71 8.85
N GLY A 12 0.00 7.74 9.32
CA GLY A 12 0.46 6.79 10.32
C GLY A 12 0.92 5.44 9.78
N VAL A 13 1.12 5.26 8.46
CA VAL A 13 1.64 3.99 7.93
C VAL A 13 2.96 3.60 8.59
N SER A 14 3.18 2.31 8.85
CA SER A 14 4.44 1.81 9.44
C SER A 14 5.50 1.48 8.38
N GLU A 15 5.07 0.90 7.25
CA GLU A 15 5.97 0.41 6.20
C GLU A 15 5.35 0.59 4.82
N ILE A 16 6.16 0.92 3.81
CA ILE A 16 5.75 1.03 2.41
C ILE A 16 6.71 0.21 1.56
N THR A 17 6.15 -0.71 0.77
CA THR A 17 6.91 -1.47 -0.24
C THR A 17 6.40 -1.15 -1.63
N PRO A 18 7.20 -0.49 -2.48
CA PRO A 18 6.88 -0.37 -3.90
C PRO A 18 6.88 -1.76 -4.55
N ILE A 19 5.85 -2.05 -5.35
CA ILE A 19 5.70 -3.34 -6.02
C ILE A 19 5.71 -3.20 -7.54
N PHE A 20 6.37 -4.13 -8.21
CA PHE A 20 6.23 -4.32 -9.65
C PHE A 20 5.19 -5.42 -9.90
N SER A 21 4.07 -5.00 -10.51
CA SER A 21 3.03 -5.88 -11.02
C SER A 21 3.09 -5.94 -12.54
N GLU A 22 2.34 -6.84 -13.15
CA GLU A 22 2.34 -7.05 -14.61
C GLU A 22 1.99 -5.78 -15.39
N ARG A 23 1.02 -5.01 -14.89
CA ARG A 23 0.50 -3.79 -15.53
C ARG A 23 1.19 -2.50 -15.08
N CYS A 24 2.35 -2.59 -14.43
CA CYS A 24 3.17 -1.42 -14.13
C CYS A 24 3.90 -0.93 -15.40
N GLU A 25 3.60 0.30 -15.85
CA GLU A 25 4.25 0.92 -17.01
C GLU A 25 5.74 1.21 -16.78
N VAL A 26 6.14 1.44 -15.52
CA VAL A 26 7.50 1.83 -15.16
C VAL A 26 8.24 0.64 -14.54
N ARG A 27 9.18 0.06 -15.30
CA ARG A 27 10.22 -0.81 -14.74
C ARG A 27 11.46 0.02 -14.46
N LEU A 28 11.88 0.09 -13.20
CA LEU A 28 13.10 0.82 -12.82
C LEU A 28 14.32 0.02 -13.24
N LYS A 29 15.26 0.65 -13.96
CA LYS A 29 16.61 0.12 -14.16
C LYS A 29 17.41 0.32 -12.86
N ASP A 30 18.27 -0.64 -12.53
CA ASP A 30 18.92 -0.78 -11.21
C ASP A 30 19.54 0.52 -10.67
N GLU A 31 20.36 1.25 -11.46
CA GLU A 31 20.98 2.51 -11.00
C GLU A 31 19.99 3.65 -10.66
N ARG A 32 18.78 3.62 -11.24
CA ARG A 32 17.72 4.61 -10.94
C ARG A 32 16.87 4.20 -9.75
N ALA A 33 16.90 2.93 -9.35
CA ALA A 33 16.10 2.43 -8.23
C ALA A 33 16.63 2.97 -6.90
N ASP A 34 17.95 2.93 -6.67
CA ASP A 34 18.56 3.40 -5.43
C ASP A 34 18.35 4.90 -5.20
N LYS A 35 18.55 5.72 -6.26
CA LYS A 35 18.32 7.16 -6.17
C LYS A 35 16.86 7.50 -5.84
N ARG A 36 15.91 6.76 -6.41
CA ARG A 36 14.48 6.93 -6.11
C ARG A 36 14.11 6.47 -4.71
N LEU A 37 14.69 5.36 -4.25
CA LEU A 37 14.49 4.88 -2.90
C LEU A 37 14.99 5.89 -1.86
N LEU A 38 16.18 6.47 -2.08
CA LEU A 38 16.70 7.56 -1.24
C LEU A 38 15.79 8.78 -1.26
N HIS A 39 15.29 9.18 -2.43
CA HIS A 39 14.33 10.29 -2.57
C HIS A 39 13.04 10.03 -1.78
N TRP A 40 12.45 8.84 -1.90
CA TRP A 40 11.23 8.47 -1.16
C TRP A 40 11.42 8.41 0.34
N ARG A 41 12.59 7.96 0.81
CA ARG A 41 12.95 8.05 2.23
C ARG A 41 12.99 9.51 2.69
N GLN A 42 13.55 10.41 1.88
CA GLN A 42 13.57 11.84 2.21
C GLN A 42 12.15 12.44 2.26
N VAL A 43 11.27 12.05 1.34
CA VAL A 43 9.85 12.45 1.37
C VAL A 43 9.17 11.98 2.66
N ALA A 44 9.39 10.74 3.08
CA ALA A 44 8.85 10.21 4.34
C ALA A 44 9.41 10.92 5.57
N ILE A 45 10.72 11.21 5.60
CA ILE A 45 11.37 11.97 6.69
C ILE A 45 10.72 13.35 6.82
N SER A 46 10.63 14.09 5.71
CA SER A 46 10.04 15.43 5.71
C SER A 46 8.56 15.43 6.11
N ALA A 47 7.80 14.40 5.70
CA ALA A 47 6.42 14.23 6.13
C ALA A 47 6.32 13.95 7.64
N CYS A 48 7.21 13.13 8.21
CA CYS A 48 7.28 12.89 9.65
C CYS A 48 7.61 14.16 10.45
N GLU A 49 8.59 14.94 9.99
CA GLU A 49 8.95 16.22 10.58
C GLU A 49 7.75 17.18 10.61
N GLN A 50 6.96 17.22 9.54
CA GLN A 50 5.80 18.09 9.43
C GLN A 50 4.61 17.63 10.29
N CYS A 51 4.30 16.32 10.29
CA CYS A 51 3.16 15.78 11.03
C CYS A 51 3.46 15.41 12.49
N GLY A 52 4.71 15.56 12.95
CA GLY A 52 5.11 15.33 14.33
C GLY A 52 5.34 13.86 14.70
N ARG A 53 5.47 12.96 13.73
CA ARG A 53 5.79 11.55 13.97
C ARG A 53 7.27 11.39 14.35
N SER A 54 7.54 10.75 15.49
CA SER A 54 8.91 10.45 15.94
C SER A 54 9.53 9.20 15.31
N GLN A 55 8.73 8.40 14.59
CA GLN A 55 9.18 7.21 13.88
C GLN A 55 8.88 7.35 12.39
N VAL A 56 9.93 7.34 11.58
CA VAL A 56 9.85 7.36 10.12
C VAL A 56 9.43 5.98 9.60
N PRO A 57 8.43 5.87 8.71
CA PRO A 57 8.06 4.57 8.16
C PRO A 57 9.20 3.96 7.34
N VAL A 58 9.27 2.63 7.36
CA VAL A 58 10.27 1.91 6.57
C VAL A 58 9.86 1.95 5.09
N ILE A 59 10.72 2.51 4.25
CA ILE A 59 10.57 2.43 2.79
C ILE A 59 11.49 1.31 2.26
N HIS A 60 10.86 0.21 1.86
CA HIS A 60 11.55 -0.97 1.32
C HIS A 60 11.98 -0.77 -0.14
N PRO A 61 13.01 -1.49 -0.59
CA PRO A 61 13.33 -1.56 -2.01
C PRO A 61 12.15 -2.09 -2.84
N PRO A 62 12.00 -1.66 -4.11
CA PRO A 62 10.99 -2.22 -4.99
C PRO A 62 11.18 -3.73 -5.20
N VAL A 63 10.11 -4.51 -5.10
CA VAL A 63 10.12 -5.97 -5.30
C VAL A 63 9.03 -6.41 -6.27
N LEU A 64 9.12 -7.64 -6.79
CA LEU A 64 8.03 -8.23 -7.57
C LEU A 64 6.82 -8.50 -6.66
N LEU A 65 5.61 -8.28 -7.18
CA LEU A 65 4.36 -8.54 -6.45
C LEU A 65 4.32 -9.97 -5.89
N ALA A 66 4.72 -10.96 -6.68
CA ALA A 66 4.71 -12.36 -6.27
C ALA A 66 5.65 -12.65 -5.08
N ASP A 67 6.78 -11.93 -4.99
CA ASP A 67 7.72 -12.07 -3.88
C ASP A 67 7.23 -11.34 -2.64
N TRP A 68 6.64 -10.16 -2.81
CA TRP A 68 6.03 -9.41 -1.72
C TRP A 68 4.89 -10.20 -1.06
N ILE A 69 4.00 -10.80 -1.86
CA ILE A 69 2.86 -11.59 -1.35
C ILE A 69 3.33 -12.73 -0.45
N LYS A 70 4.46 -13.40 -0.78
CA LYS A 70 5.03 -14.49 0.03
C LYS A 70 5.61 -13.98 1.35
N GLN A 71 6.11 -12.75 1.37
CA GLN A 71 6.78 -12.16 2.52
C GLN A 71 5.82 -11.38 3.44
N ALA A 72 4.68 -10.92 2.92
CA ALA A 72 3.71 -10.12 3.64
C ALA A 72 3.13 -10.90 4.84
N ARG A 73 3.45 -10.41 6.05
CA ARG A 73 2.97 -10.94 7.34
C ARG A 73 2.09 -9.87 7.99
N ALA A 74 0.80 -10.15 8.12
CA ALA A 74 -0.15 -9.34 8.86
C ALA A 74 -1.34 -10.21 9.28
N ASP A 75 -2.02 -9.83 10.35
CA ASP A 75 -3.21 -10.55 10.84
C ASP A 75 -4.38 -10.39 9.87
N LEU A 76 -4.52 -9.18 9.30
CA LEU A 76 -5.46 -8.89 8.23
C LEU A 76 -4.69 -8.44 6.99
N LYS A 77 -4.97 -9.07 5.85
CA LYS A 77 -4.38 -8.75 4.56
C LYS A 77 -5.50 -8.42 3.59
N LEU A 78 -5.48 -7.24 3.00
CA LEU A 78 -6.54 -6.74 2.12
C LEU A 78 -5.97 -6.43 0.75
N VAL A 79 -6.63 -6.90 -0.31
CA VAL A 79 -6.34 -6.49 -1.69
C VAL A 79 -7.45 -5.56 -2.18
N LEU A 80 -7.08 -4.35 -2.59
CA LEU A 80 -8.05 -3.38 -3.09
C LEU A 80 -8.41 -3.69 -4.53
N HIS A 81 -9.68 -4.01 -4.77
CA HIS A 81 -10.16 -4.41 -6.09
C HIS A 81 -11.53 -3.79 -6.43
N PRO A 82 -11.73 -3.19 -7.62
CA PRO A 82 -12.96 -2.44 -7.95
C PRO A 82 -14.26 -3.24 -7.93
N VAL A 83 -14.20 -4.55 -8.14
CA VAL A 83 -15.38 -5.44 -8.14
C VAL A 83 -15.52 -6.25 -6.85
N ALA A 84 -14.68 -6.01 -5.85
CA ALA A 84 -14.82 -6.63 -4.54
C ALA A 84 -16.07 -6.12 -3.80
N GLN A 85 -16.48 -6.87 -2.77
CA GLN A 85 -17.43 -6.36 -1.79
C GLN A 85 -16.84 -5.12 -1.08
N PRO A 86 -17.67 -4.16 -0.66
CA PRO A 86 -17.22 -3.05 0.17
C PRO A 86 -16.44 -3.56 1.38
N LEU A 87 -15.41 -2.82 1.80
CA LEU A 87 -14.72 -3.13 3.05
C LEU A 87 -15.73 -3.07 4.21
N GLU A 88 -16.00 -4.21 4.81
CA GLU A 88 -16.80 -4.31 6.03
C GLU A 88 -15.90 -4.23 7.27
N SER A 89 -16.49 -3.93 8.41
CA SER A 89 -15.75 -3.90 9.67
C SER A 89 -15.35 -5.33 10.05
N HIS A 90 -14.06 -5.50 10.32
CA HIS A 90 -13.47 -6.70 10.91
C HIS A 90 -13.19 -6.46 12.39
N ALA A 91 -12.99 -7.54 13.15
CA ALA A 91 -12.37 -7.42 14.47
C ALA A 91 -11.03 -6.67 14.33
N LYS A 92 -10.72 -5.78 15.29
CA LYS A 92 -9.50 -4.96 15.25
C LYS A 92 -8.25 -5.85 15.11
N PRO A 93 -7.55 -5.80 13.97
CA PRO A 93 -6.33 -6.59 13.79
C PRO A 93 -5.17 -5.95 14.56
N ALA A 94 -4.17 -6.73 14.98
CA ALA A 94 -2.95 -6.16 15.55
C ALA A 94 -1.99 -5.66 14.45
N SER A 95 -2.10 -6.21 13.24
CA SER A 95 -1.36 -5.77 12.05
C SER A 95 -2.21 -5.88 10.77
N LEU A 96 -2.02 -4.92 9.86
CA LEU A 96 -2.78 -4.80 8.62
C LEU A 96 -1.86 -4.56 7.42
N ALA A 97 -2.07 -5.29 6.33
CA ALA A 97 -1.41 -5.05 5.05
C ALA A 97 -2.42 -4.75 3.95
N PHE A 98 -2.14 -3.73 3.15
CA PHE A 98 -2.90 -3.39 1.95
C PHE A 98 -2.08 -3.69 0.69
N LEU A 99 -2.64 -4.47 -0.22
CA LEU A 99 -2.18 -4.63 -1.59
C LEU A 99 -2.97 -3.70 -2.50
N ILE A 100 -2.28 -2.77 -3.16
CA ILE A 100 -2.88 -1.78 -4.05
C ILE A 100 -2.18 -1.87 -5.40
N GLY A 101 -2.94 -2.17 -6.45
CA GLY A 101 -2.43 -2.27 -7.82
C GLY A 101 -2.10 -0.92 -8.44
N PRO A 102 -1.43 -0.92 -9.61
CA PRO A 102 -1.17 0.28 -10.40
C PRO A 102 -2.45 0.78 -11.09
N GLU A 103 -2.31 1.82 -11.91
CA GLU A 103 -3.39 2.44 -12.68
C GLU A 103 -4.10 1.42 -13.60
N GLY A 104 -3.36 0.47 -14.17
CA GLY A 104 -3.88 -0.64 -14.97
C GLY A 104 -4.59 -1.74 -14.17
N GLY A 105 -4.63 -1.62 -12.84
CA GLY A 105 -5.12 -2.64 -11.93
C GLY A 105 -4.21 -3.87 -11.84
N LEU A 106 -4.64 -4.83 -11.03
CA LEU A 106 -4.03 -6.15 -10.97
C LEU A 106 -4.65 -7.05 -12.05
N THR A 107 -3.90 -8.02 -12.54
CA THR A 107 -4.45 -9.10 -13.38
C THR A 107 -5.25 -10.09 -12.53
N ASP A 108 -6.13 -10.86 -13.17
CA ASP A 108 -6.87 -11.92 -12.48
C ASP A 108 -5.92 -12.93 -11.80
N ALA A 109 -4.80 -13.25 -12.46
CA ALA A 109 -3.77 -14.12 -11.91
C ALA A 109 -3.10 -13.54 -10.64
N GLU A 110 -2.84 -12.23 -10.61
CA GLU A 110 -2.27 -11.56 -9.43
C GLU A 110 -3.28 -11.46 -8.28
N VAL A 111 -4.57 -11.26 -8.58
CA VAL A 111 -5.64 -11.27 -7.60
C VAL A 111 -5.77 -12.67 -6.99
N GLU A 112 -5.83 -13.72 -7.81
CA GLU A 112 -5.90 -15.11 -7.34
C GLU A 112 -4.65 -15.52 -6.54
N LEU A 113 -3.47 -15.05 -6.94
CA LEU A 113 -2.24 -15.25 -6.18
C LEU A 113 -2.33 -14.62 -4.78
N SER A 114 -2.84 -13.39 -4.69
CA SER A 114 -3.03 -12.72 -3.41
C SER A 114 -4.06 -13.43 -2.53
N HIS A 115 -5.17 -13.89 -3.14
CA HIS A 115 -6.23 -14.61 -2.44
C HIS A 115 -5.71 -15.94 -1.88
N SER A 116 -4.93 -16.68 -2.67
CA SER A 116 -4.27 -17.93 -2.26
C SER A 116 -3.29 -17.72 -1.11
N ALA A 117 -2.72 -16.52 -0.99
CA ALA A 117 -1.87 -16.11 0.12
C ALA A 117 -2.65 -15.51 1.31
N GLY A 118 -3.98 -15.58 1.30
CA GLY A 118 -4.84 -15.11 2.40
C GLY A 118 -5.13 -13.61 2.39
N PHE A 119 -5.00 -12.92 1.25
CA PHE A 119 -5.54 -11.57 1.10
C PHE A 119 -7.03 -11.63 0.84
N LEU A 120 -7.81 -10.84 1.58
CA LEU A 120 -9.24 -10.68 1.36
C LEU A 120 -9.51 -9.51 0.42
N PRO A 121 -10.35 -9.69 -0.62
CA PRO A 121 -10.68 -8.61 -1.54
C PRO A 121 -11.58 -7.57 -0.86
N ALA A 122 -11.25 -6.30 -1.02
CA ALA A 122 -12.03 -5.20 -0.45
C ALA A 122 -12.16 -4.03 -1.43
N ARG A 123 -13.29 -3.32 -1.36
CA ARG A 123 -13.56 -2.12 -2.17
C ARG A 123 -13.80 -0.90 -1.30
N LEU A 124 -13.24 0.24 -1.71
CA LEU A 124 -13.39 1.54 -1.03
C LEU A 124 -14.34 2.45 -1.81
N GLY A 125 -15.65 2.22 -1.64
CA GLY A 125 -16.69 2.95 -2.35
C GLY A 125 -16.87 2.53 -3.82
N PRO A 126 -17.85 3.11 -4.54
CA PRO A 126 -18.25 2.62 -5.86
C PRO A 126 -17.38 3.14 -7.02
N ARG A 127 -16.44 4.05 -6.76
CA ARG A 127 -15.62 4.72 -7.78
C ARG A 127 -14.21 4.16 -7.77
N VAL A 128 -13.63 4.01 -8.96
CA VAL A 128 -12.21 3.67 -9.09
C VAL A 128 -11.38 4.86 -8.60
N LEU A 129 -10.54 4.61 -7.59
CA LEU A 129 -9.60 5.59 -7.07
C LEU A 129 -8.30 5.54 -7.88
N ARG A 130 -7.63 6.68 -8.04
CA ARG A 130 -6.29 6.71 -8.62
C ARG A 130 -5.28 6.00 -7.70
N THR A 131 -4.19 5.51 -8.27
CA THR A 131 -3.12 4.80 -7.56
C THR A 131 -2.57 5.58 -6.39
N GLU A 132 -2.47 6.90 -6.50
CA GLU A 132 -2.04 7.77 -5.40
C GLU A 132 -3.13 7.99 -4.35
N THR A 133 -4.41 7.99 -4.73
CA THR A 133 -5.54 8.26 -3.83
C THR A 133 -5.96 7.03 -3.02
N ALA A 134 -5.94 5.85 -3.64
CA ALA A 134 -6.31 4.58 -3.01
C ALA A 134 -5.61 4.32 -1.65
N PRO A 135 -4.27 4.44 -1.51
CA PRO A 135 -3.60 4.22 -0.22
C PRO A 135 -4.02 5.22 0.84
N VAL A 136 -4.25 6.48 0.48
CA VAL A 136 -4.67 7.53 1.42
C VAL A 136 -6.06 7.22 1.97
N VAL A 137 -7.00 6.84 1.10
CA VAL A 137 -8.35 6.45 1.53
C VAL A 137 -8.31 5.16 2.35
N ALA A 138 -7.50 4.17 1.95
CA ALA A 138 -7.38 2.90 2.67
C ALA A 138 -6.86 3.10 4.10
N LEU A 139 -5.81 3.90 4.25
CA LEU A 139 -5.23 4.21 5.55
C LEU A 139 -6.20 5.06 6.39
N ALA A 140 -6.83 6.08 5.83
CA ALA A 140 -7.81 6.88 6.57
C ALA A 140 -8.99 6.04 7.09
N VAL A 141 -9.52 5.13 6.27
CA VAL A 141 -10.60 4.21 6.68
C VAL A 141 -10.09 3.21 7.73
N ALA A 142 -8.89 2.66 7.56
CA ALA A 142 -8.30 1.76 8.55
C ALA A 142 -8.08 2.43 9.90
N GLN A 143 -7.58 3.68 9.91
CA GLN A 143 -7.41 4.44 11.13
C GLN A 143 -8.74 4.73 11.81
N GLN A 144 -9.79 5.08 11.04
CA GLN A 144 -11.14 5.29 11.56
C GLN A 144 -11.76 4.03 12.19
N LEU A 145 -11.49 2.85 11.61
CA LEU A 145 -12.06 1.58 12.07
C LEU A 145 -11.27 0.97 13.23
N TRP A 146 -9.94 1.07 13.19
CA TRP A 146 -9.06 0.26 14.03
C TRP A 146 -7.90 1.03 14.66
N GLY A 147 -7.66 2.26 14.23
CA GLY A 147 -6.53 3.08 14.64
C GLY A 147 -6.86 4.12 15.68
N ASP A 148 -6.32 5.32 15.49
CA ASP A 148 -6.35 6.45 16.41
C ASP A 148 -7.00 7.73 15.81
N PHE A 149 -7.82 7.56 14.77
CA PHE A 149 -8.69 8.63 14.25
C PHE A 149 -9.87 8.93 15.17
#